data_AF-W4UZT8-F1
#
_entry.id   AF-W4UZT8-F1
#
_cell.length_a   1.000
_cell.length_b   1.000
_cell.length_c   1.000
_cell.angle_alpha   90.00
_cell.angle_beta   90.00
_cell.angle_gamma   90.00
#
_symmetry.space_group_name_H-M   'P 1'
#
loop_
_entity.id
_entity.type
_entity.pdbx_description
1 polymer ?
#
loop_
_entity_poly.entity_id
_entity_poly.type
_entity_poly.pdbx_seq_one_letter_code
_entity_poly.pdbx_strand_id
1 'polypeptide(L)'
;MPEGVTPPELTDEEIMFNMDGANPHNYFVFMEGMEDEKDGIMIGFGLTDYPSFGAFLHLDEGWLDEIVEKYELKATNVGVDYSLFGGK
;
A
#
# COMPACT_ATOMS: atom_id res chain seq x y z
N MET A 1 1.03 14.14 2.87
CA MET A 1 0.19 14.95 1.96
C MET A 1 0.72 16.39 1.96
N PRO A 2 0.71 17.13 0.83
CA PRO A 2 0.99 18.57 0.88
C PRO A 2 -0.06 19.26 1.74
N GLU A 3 0.36 20.26 2.51
CA GLU A 3 -0.52 20.99 3.42
C GLU A 3 -1.71 21.60 2.66
N GLY A 4 -2.93 21.40 3.17
CA GLY A 4 -4.15 22.04 2.68
C GLY A 4 -5.00 21.25 1.68
N VAL A 5 -4.66 19.99 1.37
CA VAL A 5 -5.49 19.12 0.53
C VAL A 5 -6.34 18.20 1.41
N THR A 6 -7.66 18.42 1.42
CA THR A 6 -8.62 17.54 2.09
C THR A 6 -9.05 16.42 1.14
N PRO A 7 -8.93 15.14 1.51
CA PRO A 7 -9.48 14.05 0.73
C PRO A 7 -11.00 14.18 0.54
N PRO A 8 -11.55 13.80 -0.62
CA PRO A 8 -12.99 13.67 -0.77
C PRO A 8 -13.51 12.59 0.20
N GLU A 9 -14.71 12.80 0.74
CA GLU A 9 -15.44 11.73 1.43
C GLU A 9 -16.02 10.81 0.35
N LEU A 10 -15.53 9.57 0.30
CA LEU A 10 -15.96 8.53 -0.64
C LEU A 10 -16.51 7.34 0.13
N THR A 11 -17.56 6.73 -0.42
CA THR A 11 -18.06 5.43 0.04
C THR A 11 -17.12 4.29 -0.37
N ASP A 12 -17.24 3.15 0.30
CA ASP A 12 -16.46 1.95 -0.05
C ASP A 12 -16.73 1.52 -1.50
N GLU A 13 -17.97 1.64 -1.98
CA GLU A 13 -18.32 1.33 -3.37
C GLU A 13 -17.64 2.28 -4.37
N GLU A 14 -17.60 3.57 -4.06
CA GLU A 14 -16.92 4.57 -4.90
C GLU A 14 -15.42 4.34 -4.93
N ILE A 15 -14.81 4.00 -3.78
CA ILE A 15 -13.39 3.67 -3.71
C ILE A 15 -13.10 2.44 -4.58
N MET A 16 -13.85 1.35 -4.40
CA MET A 16 -13.68 0.12 -5.17
C MET A 16 -13.86 0.32 -6.67
N PHE A 17 -14.86 1.12 -7.07
CA PHE A 17 -15.11 1.43 -8.49
C PHE A 17 -13.94 2.21 -9.11
N ASN A 18 -13.25 3.03 -8.32
CA ASN A 18 -12.17 3.90 -8.78
C ASN A 18 -10.77 3.29 -8.68
N MET A 19 -10.60 2.13 -8.04
CA MET A 19 -9.28 1.50 -7.91
C MET A 19 -8.68 1.18 -9.28
N ASP A 20 -7.58 1.84 -9.60
CA ASP A 20 -6.83 1.57 -10.83
C ASP A 20 -5.75 0.54 -10.58
N GLY A 21 -6.04 -0.74 -10.83
CA GLY A 21 -5.07 -1.83 -10.69
C GLY A 21 -3.86 -1.73 -11.62
N ALA A 22 -3.93 -0.93 -12.70
CA ALA A 22 -2.84 -0.75 -13.65
C ALA A 22 -1.98 0.49 -13.34
N ASN A 23 -2.29 1.23 -12.27
CA ASN A 23 -1.56 2.44 -11.93
C ASN A 23 -0.09 2.09 -11.57
N PRO A 24 0.90 2.73 -12.21
CA PRO A 24 2.32 2.43 -11.98
C PRO A 24 2.80 2.81 -10.58
N HIS A 25 2.02 3.59 -9.83
CA HIS A 25 2.31 3.99 -8.46
C HIS A 25 1.64 3.09 -7.40
N ASN A 26 0.88 2.07 -7.81
CA ASN A 26 0.40 1.06 -6.87
C ASN A 26 1.57 0.37 -6.20
N TYR A 27 1.40 0.03 -4.92
CA TYR A 27 2.44 -0.64 -4.16
C TYR A 27 1.86 -1.70 -3.24
N PHE A 28 2.69 -2.70 -2.96
CA PHE A 28 2.44 -3.76 -1.99
C PHE A 28 3.65 -3.81 -1.07
N VAL A 29 3.47 -3.49 0.20
CA VAL A 29 4.55 -3.45 1.19
C VAL A 29 4.19 -4.27 2.42
N PHE A 30 5.18 -4.97 2.97
CA PHE A 30 5.11 -5.58 4.28
C PHE A 30 5.73 -4.62 5.29
N MET A 31 5.01 -4.34 6.37
CA MET A 31 5.42 -3.42 7.43
C MET A 31 5.63 -4.20 8.72
N GLU A 32 6.81 -4.03 9.31
CA GLU A 32 7.20 -4.66 10.56
C GLU A 32 7.98 -3.64 11.40
N GLY A 33 7.55 -3.42 12.64
CA GLY A 33 8.24 -2.56 13.59
C GLY A 33 8.15 -1.05 13.32
N MET A 34 7.08 -0.59 12.64
CA MET A 34 6.85 0.84 12.43
C MET A 34 6.33 1.49 13.73
N GLU A 35 6.91 2.63 14.14
CA GLU A 35 6.59 3.26 15.44
C GLU A 35 5.11 3.64 15.60
N ASP A 36 4.47 4.11 14.52
CA ASP A 36 3.12 4.66 14.53
C ASP A 36 2.12 3.86 13.68
N GLU A 37 2.54 2.73 13.09
CA GLU A 37 1.70 1.91 12.23
C GLU A 37 1.70 0.45 12.68
N LYS A 38 0.53 -0.19 12.62
CA LYS A 38 0.40 -1.60 12.96
C LYS A 38 1.14 -2.45 11.92
N ASP A 39 1.87 -3.45 12.39
CA ASP A 39 2.44 -4.49 11.54
C ASP A 39 1.37 -5.14 10.66
N GLY A 40 1.77 -5.49 9.43
CA GLY A 40 0.87 -6.04 8.44
C GLY A 40 1.28 -5.72 7.01
N ILE A 41 0.32 -5.89 6.11
CA ILE A 41 0.49 -5.67 4.69
C ILE A 41 -0.27 -4.41 4.31
N MET A 42 0.40 -3.47 3.66
CA MET A 42 -0.25 -2.29 3.09
C MET A 42 -0.27 -2.40 1.57
N ILE A 43 -1.47 -2.24 1.00
CA ILE A 43 -1.66 -2.17 -0.46
C ILE A 43 -2.23 -0.80 -0.80
N GLY A 44 -1.48 -0.04 -1.60
CA GLY A 44 -1.87 1.28 -2.09
C GLY A 44 -2.39 1.21 -3.52
N PHE A 45 -3.56 1.81 -3.75
CA PHE A 45 -4.18 1.95 -5.07
C PHE A 45 -4.35 3.42 -5.44
N GLY A 46 -3.95 3.80 -6.66
CA GLY A 46 -4.39 5.05 -7.26
C GLY A 46 -5.87 5.02 -7.62
N LEU A 47 -6.52 6.19 -7.58
CA LEU A 47 -7.94 6.34 -7.94
C LEU A 47 -8.09 7.05 -9.29
N THR A 48 -8.90 6.49 -10.21
CA THR A 48 -9.08 7.04 -11.57
C THR A 48 -9.73 8.42 -11.56
N ASP A 49 -10.84 8.59 -10.84
CA ASP A 49 -11.57 9.88 -10.82
C ASP A 49 -10.93 10.88 -9.83
N TYR A 50 -9.98 10.42 -9.02
CA TYR A 50 -9.30 11.19 -7.99
C TYR A 50 -7.77 10.98 -8.08
N PRO A 51 -7.11 11.36 -9.19
CA PRO A 51 -5.73 11.00 -9.47
C PRO A 51 -4.71 11.59 -8.49
N SER A 52 -5.10 12.58 -7.69
CA SER A 52 -4.29 13.15 -6.60
C SER A 52 -4.38 12.37 -5.28
N PHE A 53 -5.23 11.34 -5.23
CA PHE A 53 -5.52 10.57 -4.03
C PHE A 53 -5.34 9.07 -4.29
N GLY A 54 -5.13 8.33 -3.21
CA GLY A 54 -5.06 6.88 -3.23
C GLY A 54 -5.85 6.28 -2.08
N ALA A 55 -6.24 5.03 -2.24
CA ALA A 55 -6.84 4.23 -1.19
C ALA A 55 -5.82 3.23 -0.66
N PHE A 56 -5.80 3.02 0.65
CA PHE A 56 -4.90 2.10 1.32
C PHE A 56 -5.70 1.00 2.00
N LEU A 57 -5.33 -0.25 1.71
CA LEU A 57 -5.83 -1.42 2.42
C LEU A 57 -4.75 -1.90 3.37
N HIS A 58 -5.11 -2.03 4.65
CA HIS A 58 -4.27 -2.65 5.66
C HIS A 58 -4.79 -4.06 5.95
N LEU A 59 -3.96 -5.06 5.70
CA LEU A 59 -4.27 -6.47 5.90
C LEU A 59 -3.38 -7.03 7.01
N ASP A 60 -3.89 -8.06 7.69
CA ASP A 60 -3.14 -8.77 8.71
C ASP A 60 -1.93 -9.52 8.11
N GLU A 61 -0.82 -9.55 8.85
CA GLU A 61 0.43 -10.21 8.45
C GLU A 61 0.25 -11.70 8.13
N GLY A 62 -0.71 -12.38 8.77
CA GLY A 62 -0.98 -13.80 8.55
C GLY A 62 -1.43 -14.15 7.12
N TRP A 63 -1.83 -13.16 6.32
CA TRP A 63 -2.22 -13.36 4.92
C TRP A 63 -1.05 -13.30 3.93
N LEU A 64 0.16 -12.94 4.38
CA LEU A 64 1.28 -12.70 3.48
C LEU A 64 1.61 -13.94 2.65
N ASP A 65 1.76 -15.09 3.31
CA ASP A 65 2.10 -16.36 2.66
C ASP A 65 1.04 -16.75 1.61
N GLU A 66 -0.24 -16.64 1.95
CA GLU A 66 -1.34 -16.96 1.03
C GLU A 66 -1.34 -16.03 -0.18
N ILE A 67 -1.14 -14.73 0.02
CA ILE A 67 -1.15 -13.74 -1.06
C ILE A 67 0.06 -13.95 -1.99
N VAL A 68 1.25 -14.17 -1.42
CA VAL A 68 2.47 -14.41 -2.20
C VAL A 68 2.33 -15.67 -3.04
N GLU A 69 1.80 -16.76 -2.45
CA GLU A 69 1.59 -18.02 -3.16
C GLU A 69 0.53 -17.86 -4.26
N LYS A 70 -0.64 -17.31 -3.94
CA LYS A 70 -1.78 -17.23 -4.84
C LYS A 70 -1.52 -16.38 -6.08
N TYR A 71 -0.75 -15.30 -5.94
CA TYR A 71 -0.46 -14.36 -7.03
C TYR A 71 0.95 -14.51 -7.59
N GLU A 72 1.68 -15.54 -7.16
CA GLU A 72 3.07 -15.81 -7.55
C GLU A 72 3.96 -14.55 -7.43
N LEU A 73 3.77 -13.79 -6.34
CA LEU A 73 4.46 -12.52 -6.16
C LEU A 73 5.96 -12.77 -6.05
N LYS A 74 6.73 -11.98 -6.80
CA LYS A 74 8.19 -12.03 -6.79
C LYS A 74 8.71 -10.75 -6.18
N ALA A 75 9.62 -10.86 -5.22
CA ALA A 75 10.35 -9.72 -4.72
C ALA A 75 11.14 -9.08 -5.88
N THR A 76 10.77 -7.85 -6.23
CA THR A 76 11.41 -7.10 -7.33
C THR A 76 12.60 -6.27 -6.86
N ASN A 77 12.93 -6.26 -5.55
CA ASN A 77 14.03 -5.51 -4.97
C ASN A 77 14.87 -6.37 -4.00
N VAL A 78 15.82 -7.15 -4.52
CA VAL A 78 16.86 -7.83 -3.72
C VAL A 78 18.01 -6.86 -3.35
N GLY A 79 17.74 -5.54 -3.27
CA GLY A 79 18.80 -4.53 -3.21
C GLY A 79 18.39 -3.15 -2.70
N VAL A 80 17.26 -3.02 -2.01
CA VAL A 80 17.04 -1.82 -1.18
C VAL A 80 17.64 -2.13 0.18
N ASP A 81 18.81 -1.55 0.43
CA ASP A 81 19.50 -1.64 1.70
C ASP A 81 18.71 -0.87 2.78
N TYR A 82 18.04 -1.61 3.66
CA TYR A 82 17.35 -1.06 4.82
C TYR A 82 18.30 -0.47 5.88
N SER A 83 19.63 -0.51 5.66
CA SER A 83 20.60 0.17 6.52
C SER A 83 20.39 1.70 6.60
N LEU A 84 19.62 2.30 5.68
CA LEU A 84 19.22 3.70 5.72
C LEU A 84 18.10 4.01 6.73
N PHE A 85 17.40 3.00 7.27
CA PHE A 85 16.26 3.18 8.19
C PHE A 85 16.54 2.76 9.64
N GLY A 86 17.80 2.55 10.03
CA GLY A 86 18.17 2.48 11.45
C GLY A 86 19.03 1.29 11.81
N GLY A 87 20.33 1.39 11.52
CA GLY A 87 21.33 0.71 12.34
C GLY A 87 21.67 1.56 13.55
N LYS A 88 21.10 1.25 14.73
CA LYS A 88 21.80 0.82 15.95
C LYS A 88 20.87 0.72 17.15
#